data_AF-A0A497EYU2-F1
#
_entry.id   AF-A0A497EYU2-F1
#
_cell.length_a   1.000
_cell.length_b   1.000
_cell.length_c   1.000
_cell.angle_alpha   90.00
_cell.angle_beta   90.00
_cell.angle_gamma   90.00
#
_symmetry.space_group_name_H-M   'P 1'
#
loop_
_entity.id
_entity.type
_entity.pdbx_description
1 polymer ?
#
loop_
_entity_poly.entity_id
_entity_poly.type
_entity_poly.pdbx_seq_one_letter_code
_entity_poly.pdbx_strand_id
1 'polypeptide(L)' 'MAAPRVEEIHVEDVMTRTPITVPQSTTVDEVAKLMRDHKIGSVIVVSSSNNPVGIVTERDLVIKVIA' A
#
# COMPACT_ATOMS: atom_id res chain seq x y z
N MET A 1 8.80 -31.79 3.43
CA MET A 1 9.59 -30.73 4.08
C MET A 1 8.68 -30.05 5.10
N ALA A 2 9.15 -29.84 6.33
CA ALA A 2 8.41 -29.03 7.29
C ALA A 2 8.48 -27.56 6.87
N ALA A 3 7.39 -26.81 7.04
CA ALA A 3 7.42 -25.36 6.84
C ALA A 3 8.36 -24.72 7.88
N PRO A 4 9.10 -23.65 7.51
CA PRO A 4 9.94 -22.94 8.45
C PRO A 4 9.11 -22.36 9.60
N ARG A 5 9.70 -22.25 10.79
CA ARG A 5 9.04 -21.58 11.91
C ARG A 5 9.04 -20.07 11.68
N VAL A 6 8.08 -19.35 12.27
CA VAL A 6 7.94 -17.90 12.05
C VAL A 6 9.23 -17.14 12.43
N GLU A 7 9.97 -17.63 13.43
CA GLU A 7 11.24 -17.06 13.87
C GLU A 7 12.37 -17.20 12.84
N GLU A 8 12.21 -18.04 11.83
CA GLU A 8 13.19 -18.29 10.76
C GLU A 8 12.83 -17.56 9.44
N ILE A 9 11.66 -16.91 9.37
CA ILE A 9 11.19 -16.20 8.18
C ILE A 9 11.65 -14.74 8.25
N HIS A 10 12.39 -14.29 7.24
CA HIS A 10 12.78 -12.90 7.10
C HIS A 10 11.64 -12.07 6.48
N VAL A 11 11.59 -10.77 6.78
CA VAL A 11 10.61 -9.86 6.16
C VAL A 11 10.69 -9.91 4.62
N GLU A 12 11.90 -10.05 4.07
CA GLU A 12 12.12 -10.12 2.63
C GLU A 12 11.52 -11.36 1.95
N ASP A 13 11.23 -12.41 2.72
CA ASP A 13 10.62 -13.65 2.23
C ASP A 13 9.11 -13.48 1.99
N VAL A 14 8.49 -12.52 2.67
CA VAL A 14 7.01 -12.32 2.67
C VAL A 14 6.58 -10.99 2.10
N MET A 15 7.45 -9.98 2.06
CA MET A 15 7.08 -8.64 1.60
C MET A 15 6.80 -8.59 0.11
N THR A 16 5.89 -7.68 -0.29
CA THR A 16 5.75 -7.31 -1.70
C THR A 16 6.94 -6.46 -2.12
N ARG A 17 7.82 -7.00 -2.97
CA ARG A 17 9.06 -6.32 -3.41
C ARG A 17 8.82 -5.02 -4.18
N THR A 18 7.70 -4.92 -4.88
CA THR A 18 7.33 -3.75 -5.67
C THR A 18 5.89 -3.36 -5.32
N PRO A 19 5.68 -2.68 -4.18
CA PRO A 19 4.35 -2.24 -3.80
C PRO A 19 3.85 -1.20 -4.79
N ILE A 20 2.53 -1.10 -4.95
CA ILE A 20 1.94 -0.05 -5.78
C ILE A 20 2.09 1.30 -5.06
N THR A 21 2.63 2.26 -5.80
CA THR A 21 2.87 3.62 -5.32
C THR A 21 2.10 4.63 -6.16
N VAL A 22 1.79 5.79 -5.57
CA VAL A 22 1.16 6.92 -6.27
C VAL A 22 1.85 8.24 -5.91
N PRO A 23 1.94 9.20 -6.84
CA PRO A 23 2.39 10.55 -6.51
C PRO A 23 1.51 11.23 -5.47
N GLN A 24 2.08 12.12 -4.66
CA GLN A 24 1.34 12.95 -3.69
C GLN A 24 0.21 13.82 -4.29
N SER A 25 0.24 14.07 -5.59
CA SER A 25 -0.79 14.81 -6.32
C SER A 25 -1.97 13.96 -6.76
N THR A 26 -1.93 12.64 -6.55
CA THR A 26 -2.99 11.71 -6.95
C THR A 26 -4.24 11.95 -6.13
N THR A 27 -5.39 12.01 -6.78
CA THR A 27 -6.65 12.26 -6.10
C THR A 27 -7.10 11.03 -5.32
N VAL A 28 -7.91 11.26 -4.29
CA VAL A 28 -8.45 10.18 -3.46
C VAL A 28 -9.34 9.22 -4.27
N ASP A 29 -10.09 9.72 -5.26
CA ASP A 29 -10.92 8.89 -6.14
C ASP A 29 -10.07 7.97 -7.02
N GLU A 30 -8.96 8.46 -7.56
CA GLU A 30 -8.00 7.65 -8.31
C GLU A 30 -7.35 6.59 -7.42
N VAL A 31 -6.98 6.94 -6.18
CA VAL A 31 -6.46 5.98 -5.20
C VAL A 31 -7.49 4.88 -4.91
N ALA A 32 -8.76 5.23 -4.72
CA ALA A 32 -9.84 4.27 -4.46
C ALA A 32 -10.09 3.33 -5.65
N LYS A 33 -10.03 3.85 -6.88
CA LYS A 33 -10.10 3.04 -8.11
C LYS A 33 -8.93 2.08 -8.20
N LEU A 34 -7.71 2.58 -7.95
CA LEU A 34 -6.50 1.76 -7.97
C LEU A 34 -6.56 0.64 -6.93
N MET A 35 -7.01 0.92 -5.71
CA MET A 35 -7.22 -0.09 -4.66
C MET A 35 -8.20 -1.18 -5.12
N ARG A 36 -9.33 -0.79 -5.71
CA ARG A 36 -10.34 -1.72 -6.25
C ARG A 36 -9.78 -2.60 -7.36
N ASP A 37 -9.14 -1.98 -8.35
CA ASP A 37 -8.70 -2.65 -9.58
C ASP A 37 -7.56 -3.64 -9.29
N HIS A 38 -6.66 -3.28 -8.36
CA HIS A 38 -5.54 -4.13 -7.94
C HIS A 38 -5.87 -5.04 -6.75
N LYS A 39 -7.07 -4.92 -6.15
CA LYS A 39 -7.51 -5.66 -4.96
C LYS A 39 -6.54 -5.51 -3.77
N ILE A 40 -6.12 -4.26 -3.50
CA ILE A 40 -5.22 -3.91 -2.40
C ILE A 40 -5.89 -2.95 -1.43
N GLY A 41 -5.59 -3.07 -0.14
CA GLY A 41 -6.15 -2.22 0.90
C GLY A 41 -5.32 -0.98 1.25
N SER A 42 -4.13 -0.84 0.66
CA SER A 42 -3.21 0.26 0.95
C SER A 42 -2.35 0.63 -0.26
N VAL A 43 -1.97 1.90 -0.34
CA VAL A 43 -1.10 2.44 -1.39
C VAL A 43 -0.05 3.33 -0.74
N ILE A 44 1.20 3.21 -1.20
CA ILE A 44 2.30 4.06 -0.73
C ILE A 44 2.31 5.37 -1.52
N VAL A 45 2.32 6.50 -0.82
CA VAL A 45 2.42 7.82 -1.44
C VAL A 45 3.89 8.20 -1.56
N VAL A 46 4.31 8.63 -2.75
CA VAL A 46 5.69 9.03 -3.04
C VAL A 46 5.80 10.51 -3.43
N SER A 47 6.95 11.11 -3.12
CA SER A 47 7.32 12.45 -3.58
C SER A 47 7.72 12.46 -5.06
N SER A 48 7.98 13.64 -5.61
CA SER A 48 8.53 13.79 -6.97
C SER A 48 9.91 13.13 -7.14
N SER A 49 10.67 12.95 -6.07
CA SER A 49 11.96 12.21 -6.07
C SER A 49 11.78 10.70 -5.84
N ASN A 50 10.55 10.19 -5.90
CA ASN A 50 10.20 8.79 -5.68
C ASN A 50 10.51 8.24 -4.27
N ASN A 51 10.63 9.14 -3.28
CA ASN A 51 10.81 8.74 -1.88
C ASN A 51 9.42 8.54 -1.23
N PRO A 52 9.21 7.48 -0.43
CA PRO A 52 7.98 7.31 0.33
C PRO A 52 7.76 8.49 1.29
N VAL A 53 6.56 9.08 1.25
CA VAL A 53 6.16 10.19 2.13
C VAL A 53 4.91 9.88 2.96
N GLY A 54 4.21 8.78 2.66
CA GLY A 54 3.05 8.37 3.42
C GLY A 54 2.39 7.10 2.91
N ILE A 55 1.26 6.77 3.52
CA ILE A 55 0.40 5.65 3.17
C ILE A 55 -1.06 6.09 3.24
N VAL A 56 -1.86 5.61 2.30
CA VAL A 56 -3.32 5.72 2.36
C VAL A 56 -3.89 4.32 2.44
N THR A 57 -4.85 4.11 3.34
CA THR A 57 -5.54 2.83 3.53
C THR A 57 -7.03 2.96 3.21
N GLU A 58 -7.70 1.84 2.92
CA GLU A 58 -9.17 1.82 2.77
C GLU A 58 -9.89 2.45 3.97
N ARG A 59 -9.35 2.27 5.18
CA ARG A 59 -9.91 2.89 6.38
C ARG A 59 -9.88 4.42 6.31
N ASP A 60 -8.81 5.01 5.78
CA ASP A 60 -8.72 6.47 5.59
C ASP A 60 -9.80 6.96 4.64
N LEU A 61 -10.06 6.22 3.54
CA LEU A 61 -11.13 6.56 2.60
C LEU A 61 -12.49 6.57 3.29
N VAL A 62 -12.77 5.55 4.10
CA VAL A 62 -14.05 5.42 4.80
C VAL A 62 -14.24 6.54 5.82
N ILE A 63 -13.26 6.78 6.70
CA ILE A 63 -13.47 7.63 7.88
C ILE A 63 -13.11 9.10 7.67
N LYS A 64 -12.31 9.45 6.65
CA LYS A 64 -11.84 10.84 6.44
C LYS A 64 -12.41 11.51 5.19
N VAL A 65 -12.99 10.74 4.27
CA VAL A 65 -13.43 11.25 2.96
C VAL A 65 -14.94 11.07 2.77
N ILE A 66 -15.47 9.91 3.18
CA ILE A 66 -16.90 9.59 2.99
C ILE A 66 -17.76 10.00 4.20
N ALA A 67 -17.27 9.74 5.42
CA ALA A 67 -18.02 9.93 6.67
C ALA A 67 -18.22 11.39 7.07
#